data_AF-A0A2T5TZG4-F1
#
_entry.id   AF-A0A2T5TZG4-F1
#
_cell.length_a   1.000
_cell.length_b   1.000
_cell.length_c   1.000
_cell.angle_alpha   90.00
_cell.angle_beta   90.00
_cell.angle_gamma   90.00
#
_symmetry.space_group_name_H-M   'P 1'
#
loop_
_entity.id
_entity.type
_entity.pdbx_description
1 polymer ?
#
loop_
_entity_poly.entity_id
_entity_poly.type
_entity_poly.pdbx_seq_one_letter_code
_entity_poly.pdbx_strand_id
1 'polypeptide(L)'
;MLGILRDVRVCEKFASFMGEMLVNASNETAGLPLPSQRVLLTRIALWSAAAGLLAAPAIAMIFTDAVRWDAADFLAAALLLAGIGLTIECAIRHIHGSGLRILAICATLAIGLLIWADAAVGVF
;
A
#
# COMPACT_ATOMS: atom_id res chain seq x y z
N MET A 1 9.08 31.27 -8.43
CA MET A 1 9.15 30.14 -7.48
C MET A 1 8.14 30.32 -6.34
N LEU A 2 6.83 30.47 -6.66
CA LEU A 2 5.74 30.65 -5.68
C LEU A 2 4.34 30.46 -6.32
N GLY A 3 4.19 29.40 -7.13
CA GLY A 3 2.96 29.10 -7.89
C GLY A 3 2.24 27.81 -7.47
N ILE A 4 2.75 27.06 -6.50
CA ILE A 4 2.28 25.70 -6.16
C ILE A 4 1.36 25.66 -4.92
N LEU A 5 1.14 26.79 -4.23
CA LEU A 5 0.41 26.82 -2.95
C LEU A 5 -1.08 27.21 -3.04
N ARG A 6 -1.70 27.21 -4.22
CA ARG A 6 -3.04 27.80 -4.36
C ARG A 6 -3.96 27.07 -5.33
N ASP A 7 -4.11 25.76 -5.11
CA ASP A 7 -5.28 25.05 -5.62
C ASP A 7 -6.11 24.48 -4.46
N VAL A 8 -6.77 25.39 -3.74
CA VAL A 8 -7.77 25.08 -2.70
C VAL A 8 -8.90 24.23 -3.29
N ARG A 9 -9.13 24.31 -4.60
CA ARG A 9 -10.19 23.59 -5.31
C ARG A 9 -9.89 22.09 -5.45
N VAL A 10 -8.61 21.72 -5.63
CA VAL A 10 -8.18 20.31 -5.58
C VAL A 10 -8.31 19.77 -4.16
N CYS A 11 -7.91 20.54 -3.15
CA CYS A 11 -8.07 20.15 -1.75
C CYS A 11 -9.54 19.96 -1.36
N GLU A 12 -10.46 20.79 -1.86
CA GLU A 12 -11.90 20.72 -1.55
C GLU A 12 -12.57 19.52 -2.24
N LYS A 13 -12.28 19.31 -3.52
CA LYS A 13 -12.83 18.17 -4.29
C LYS A 13 -12.30 16.84 -3.75
N PHE A 14 -11.04 16.82 -3.32
CA PHE A 14 -10.43 15.65 -2.71
C PHE A 14 -10.89 15.44 -1.26
N ALA A 15 -11.14 16.50 -0.49
CA ALA A 15 -11.73 16.40 0.85
C ALA A 15 -13.17 15.87 0.82
N SER A 16 -13.94 16.23 -0.21
CA SER A 16 -15.27 15.65 -0.49
C SER A 16 -15.16 14.15 -0.81
N PHE A 17 -14.29 13.77 -1.74
CA PHE A 17 -14.07 12.36 -2.09
C PHE A 17 -13.58 11.54 -0.89
N MET A 18 -12.65 12.10 -0.10
CA MET A 18 -12.16 11.49 1.12
C MET A 18 -13.22 11.44 2.23
N GLY A 19 -14.08 12.45 2.33
CA GLY A 19 -15.21 12.46 3.23
C GLY A 19 -16.15 11.31 2.93
N GLU A 20 -16.46 11.07 1.66
CA GLU A 20 -17.27 9.91 1.24
C GLU A 20 -16.54 8.59 1.49
N MET A 21 -15.24 8.50 1.18
CA MET A 21 -14.46 7.28 1.42
C MET A 21 -14.35 6.95 2.92
N LEU A 22 -14.21 7.97 3.79
CA LEU A 22 -14.16 7.82 5.23
C LEU A 22 -15.54 7.53 5.85
N VAL A 23 -16.61 8.12 5.32
CA VAL A 23 -18.00 7.80 5.72
C VAL A 23 -18.34 6.37 5.30
N ASN A 24 -17.94 5.95 4.10
CA ASN A 24 -18.13 4.58 3.62
C ASN A 24 -17.31 3.58 4.46
N ALA A 25 -16.02 3.85 4.66
CA ALA A 25 -15.17 3.04 5.52
C ALA A 25 -15.67 3.03 6.98
N SER A 26 -16.20 4.16 7.48
CA SER A 26 -16.86 4.26 8.79
C SER A 26 -18.05 3.32 8.89
N ASN A 27 -18.91 3.30 7.88
CA ASN A 27 -20.11 2.48 7.85
C ASN A 27 -19.76 0.98 7.80
N GLU A 28 -18.72 0.62 7.04
CA GLU A 28 -18.15 -0.74 7.02
C GLU A 28 -17.51 -1.10 8.37
N THR A 29 -16.91 -0.11 9.05
CA THR A 29 -16.33 -0.32 10.37
C THR A 29 -17.39 -0.51 11.44
N ALA A 30 -18.57 0.11 11.37
CA ALA A 30 -19.58 0.08 12.43
C ALA A 30 -20.01 -1.34 12.88
N GLY A 31 -19.90 -2.35 12.01
CA GLY A 31 -20.19 -3.76 12.33
C GLY A 31 -19.02 -4.58 12.89
N LEU A 32 -17.80 -4.04 12.94
CA LEU A 32 -16.60 -4.76 13.40
C LEU A 32 -16.32 -4.55 14.90
N PRO A 33 -15.62 -5.49 15.58
CA PRO A 33 -15.36 -5.42 17.03
C PRO A 33 -14.43 -4.25 17.44
N LEU A 34 -14.28 -4.06 18.75
CA LEU A 34 -13.61 -2.94 19.44
C LEU A 34 -12.36 -2.36 18.74
N PRO A 35 -12.04 -1.06 18.94
CA PRO A 35 -10.97 -0.34 18.22
C PRO A 35 -9.58 -1.01 18.23
N SER A 36 -9.26 -1.83 19.25
CA SER A 36 -8.02 -2.63 19.29
C SER A 36 -7.97 -3.72 18.21
N GLN A 37 -9.11 -4.35 17.89
CA GLN A 37 -9.18 -5.36 16.82
C GLN A 37 -9.01 -4.74 15.45
N ARG A 38 -9.50 -3.52 15.21
CA ARG A 38 -9.40 -2.88 13.88
C ARG A 38 -7.97 -2.72 13.42
N VAL A 39 -7.10 -2.23 14.31
CA VAL A 39 -5.66 -2.05 14.01
C VAL A 39 -4.99 -3.40 13.76
N LEU A 40 -5.39 -4.44 14.49
CA LEU A 40 -4.88 -5.80 14.36
C LEU A 40 -5.33 -6.45 13.04
N LEU A 41 -6.62 -6.29 12.68
CA LEU A 41 -7.19 -6.76 11.42
C LEU A 41 -6.54 -6.08 10.22
N THR A 42 -6.29 -4.77 10.27
CA THR A 42 -5.57 -4.08 9.19
C THR A 42 -4.15 -4.60 9.02
N ARG A 43 -3.42 -4.88 10.12
CA ARG A 43 -2.09 -5.50 10.05
C ARG A 43 -2.16 -6.91 9.45
N ILE A 44 -3.09 -7.73 9.93
CA ILE A 44 -3.28 -9.10 9.42
C ILE A 44 -3.58 -9.06 7.92
N ALA A 45 -4.50 -8.19 7.48
CA ALA A 45 -4.85 -8.05 6.06
C ALA A 45 -3.67 -7.57 5.20
N LEU A 46 -2.86 -6.64 5.71
CA LEU A 46 -1.69 -6.12 5.00
C LEU A 46 -0.61 -7.21 4.83
N TRP A 47 -0.26 -7.90 5.93
CA TRP A 47 0.76 -8.95 5.91
C TRP A 47 0.28 -10.21 5.18
N SER A 48 -1.01 -10.54 5.24
CA SER A 48 -1.57 -11.66 4.47
C SER A 48 -1.60 -11.37 2.98
N ALA A 49 -1.93 -10.13 2.57
CA ALA A 49 -1.86 -9.71 1.17
C ALA A 49 -0.41 -9.77 0.64
N ALA A 50 0.57 -9.30 1.43
CA ALA A 50 1.98 -9.40 1.08
C ALA A 50 2.44 -10.85 0.92
N ALA A 51 2.09 -11.73 1.86
CA ALA A 51 2.41 -13.15 1.78
C ALA A 51 1.72 -13.83 0.58
N GLY A 52 0.46 -13.49 0.31
CA GLY A 52 -0.28 -14.00 -0.84
C GLY A 52 0.34 -13.58 -2.18
N LEU A 53 0.80 -12.33 -2.27
CA LEU A 53 1.46 -11.83 -3.48
C LEU A 53 2.81 -12.53 -3.72
N LEU A 54 3.57 -12.82 -2.66
CA LEU A 54 4.81 -13.58 -2.76
C LEU A 54 4.57 -15.07 -3.06
N ALA A 55 3.46 -15.63 -2.60
CA ALA A 55 3.08 -17.01 -2.88
C ALA A 55 2.65 -17.20 -4.34
N ALA A 56 2.13 -16.18 -5.02
CA ALA A 56 1.70 -16.27 -6.42
C ALA A 56 2.79 -16.81 -7.38
N PRO A 57 4.03 -16.27 -7.42
CA PRO A 57 5.09 -16.82 -8.25
C PRO A 57 5.55 -18.22 -7.79
N ALA A 58 5.58 -18.50 -6.47
CA ALA A 58 5.92 -19.82 -5.97
C ALA A 58 4.92 -20.89 -6.44
N ILE A 59 3.62 -20.56 -6.43
CA ILE A 59 2.57 -21.44 -6.94
C ILE A 59 2.68 -21.55 -8.47
N ALA A 60 2.92 -20.44 -9.18
CA ALA A 60 3.07 -20.45 -10.64
C ALA A 60 4.22 -21.36 -11.09
N MET A 61 5.36 -21.34 -10.39
CA MET A 61 6.53 -22.20 -10.65
C MET A 61 6.24 -23.70 -10.49
N ILE A 62 5.18 -24.08 -9.77
CA ILE A 62 4.75 -25.49 -9.68
C ILE A 62 4.02 -25.92 -10.95
N PHE A 63 3.29 -25.00 -11.58
CA PHE A 63 2.45 -25.30 -12.75
C PHE A 63 3.15 -25.04 -14.08
N THR A 64 4.15 -24.16 -14.11
CA THR A 64 4.81 -23.75 -15.35
C THR A 64 6.26 -23.32 -15.16
N ASP A 65 7.10 -23.67 -16.13
CA ASP A 65 8.48 -23.18 -16.25
C ASP A 65 8.56 -21.77 -16.85
N ALA A 66 7.44 -21.14 -17.20
CA ALA A 66 7.40 -19.80 -17.79
C ALA A 66 7.73 -18.69 -16.77
N VAL A 67 7.49 -18.93 -15.49
CA VAL A 67 7.87 -18.04 -14.39
C VAL A 67 9.05 -18.70 -13.70
N ARG A 68 10.23 -18.05 -13.69
CA ARG A 68 11.43 -18.59 -13.05
C ARG A 68 12.03 -17.55 -12.12
N TRP A 69 11.59 -17.56 -10.86
CA TRP A 69 12.17 -16.73 -9.82
C TRP A 69 13.24 -17.51 -9.07
N ASP A 70 14.42 -16.93 -8.91
CA ASP A 70 15.44 -17.47 -8.03
C ASP A 70 15.20 -17.02 -6.57
N ALA A 71 15.93 -17.59 -5.62
CA ALA A 71 15.86 -17.20 -4.21
C ALA A 71 16.12 -15.70 -4.00
N ALA A 72 16.97 -15.09 -4.86
CA ALA A 72 17.23 -13.66 -4.85
C ALA A 72 15.99 -12.82 -5.20
N ASP A 73 15.16 -13.26 -6.15
CA ASP A 73 13.94 -12.56 -6.56
C ASP A 73 12.89 -12.61 -5.46
N PHE A 74 12.74 -13.77 -4.81
CA PHE A 74 11.89 -13.91 -3.63
C PHE A 74 12.35 -13.00 -2.49
N LEU A 75 13.66 -12.91 -2.25
CA LEU A 75 14.21 -12.04 -1.22
C LEU A 75 13.98 -10.56 -1.57
N ALA A 76 14.20 -10.16 -2.82
CA ALA A 76 13.98 -8.80 -3.29
C ALA A 76 12.50 -8.40 -3.17
N ALA A 77 11.58 -9.25 -3.61
CA ALA A 77 10.15 -9.04 -3.48
C ALA A 77 9.70 -8.99 -2.01
N ALA A 78 10.23 -9.87 -1.15
CA ALA A 78 9.93 -9.85 0.28
C ALA A 78 10.40 -8.56 0.95
N LEU A 79 11.62 -8.09 0.64
CA LEU A 79 12.16 -6.83 1.16
C LEU A 79 11.36 -5.63 0.67
N LEU A 80 10.96 -5.61 -0.59
CA LEU A 80 10.13 -4.55 -1.16
C LEU A 80 8.76 -4.48 -0.46
N LEU A 81 8.07 -5.62 -0.32
CA LEU A 81 6.76 -5.68 0.34
C LEU A 81 6.84 -5.36 1.83
N ALA A 82 7.87 -5.85 2.53
CA ALA A 82 8.13 -5.50 3.92
C ALA A 82 8.42 -4.00 4.07
N GLY A 83 9.19 -3.41 3.15
CA GLY A 83 9.47 -1.98 3.11
C GLY A 83 8.20 -1.14 2.96
N ILE A 84 7.33 -1.51 2.01
CA ILE A 84 6.01 -0.88 1.80
C ILE A 84 5.14 -1.02 3.06
N GLY A 85 5.05 -2.23 3.63
CA GLY A 85 4.26 -2.47 4.83
C GLY A 85 4.73 -1.65 6.03
N LEU A 86 6.04 -1.59 6.26
CA LEU A 86 6.65 -0.81 7.33
C LEU A 86 6.45 0.70 7.14
N THR A 87 6.61 1.21 5.93
CA THR A 87 6.39 2.65 5.65
C THR A 87 4.93 3.04 5.82
N ILE A 88 3.99 2.19 5.40
CA ILE A 88 2.56 2.39 5.68
C ILE A 88 2.31 2.38 7.19
N GLU A 89 2.77 1.37 7.93
CA GLU A 89 2.58 1.35 9.39
C GLU A 89 3.26 2.54 10.10
N CYS A 90 4.38 3.03 9.59
CA CYS A 90 5.07 4.20 10.10
C CYS A 90 4.29 5.49 9.83
N ALA A 91 3.78 5.65 8.60
CA ALA A 91 2.93 6.76 8.20
C ALA A 91 1.64 6.82 9.05
N ILE A 92 1.03 5.67 9.34
CA ILE A 92 -0.15 5.58 10.20
C ILE A 92 0.16 6.02 11.63
N ARG A 93 1.35 5.70 12.15
CA ARG A 93 1.75 5.98 13.54
C ARG A 93 2.27 7.39 13.78
N HIS A 94 2.98 7.97 12.81
CA HIS A 94 3.71 9.24 13.01
C HIS A 94 3.06 10.43 12.30
N ILE A 95 2.21 10.21 11.29
CA ILE A 95 1.60 11.29 10.53
C ILE A 95 0.19 11.56 11.06
N HIS A 96 0.05 12.69 11.77
CA HIS A 96 -1.24 13.14 12.33
C HIS A 96 -2.16 13.77 11.26
N GLY A 97 -1.61 14.26 10.14
CA GLY A 97 -2.38 14.84 9.05
C GLY A 97 -2.91 13.78 8.08
N SER A 98 -4.24 13.65 7.98
CA SER A 98 -4.90 12.68 7.08
C SER A 98 -4.47 12.84 5.62
N GLY A 99 -4.36 14.07 5.11
CA GLY A 99 -3.91 14.33 3.74
C GLY A 99 -2.45 13.91 3.48
N LEU A 100 -1.54 14.25 4.41
CA LEU A 100 -0.13 13.89 4.29
C LEU A 100 0.08 12.39 4.42
N ARG A 101 -0.72 11.71 5.25
CA ARG A 101 -0.69 10.26 5.39
C ARG A 101 -1.09 9.55 4.10
N ILE A 102 -2.12 10.03 3.42
CA ILE A 102 -2.56 9.46 2.14
C ILE A 102 -1.53 9.71 1.05
N LEU A 103 -0.99 10.92 0.97
CA LEU A 103 0.10 11.24 0.05
C LEU A 103 1.30 10.32 0.26
N ALA A 104 1.69 10.09 1.52
CA ALA A 104 2.80 9.19 1.86
C ALA A 104 2.51 7.74 1.46
N ILE A 105 1.30 7.23 1.68
CA ILE A 105 0.90 5.88 1.27
C ILE A 105 0.90 5.77 -0.25
N CYS A 106 0.29 6.71 -0.97
CA CYS A 106 0.27 6.73 -2.44
C CYS A 106 1.69 6.81 -3.03
N ALA A 107 2.55 7.66 -2.48
CA ALA A 107 3.94 7.77 -2.91
C ALA A 107 4.72 6.47 -2.68
N THR A 108 4.53 5.85 -1.51
CA THR A 108 5.14 4.55 -1.18
C THR A 108 4.72 3.47 -2.16
N LEU A 109 3.42 3.37 -2.45
CA LEU A 109 2.89 2.41 -3.42
C LEU A 109 3.41 2.70 -4.83
N ALA A 110 3.45 3.97 -5.25
CA ALA A 110 3.96 4.34 -6.56
C ALA A 110 5.45 3.94 -6.73
N ILE A 111 6.29 4.23 -5.72
CA ILE A 111 7.71 3.84 -5.72
C ILE A 111 7.84 2.33 -5.73
N GLY A 112 7.07 1.63 -4.88
CA GLY A 112 7.06 0.17 -4.83
C GLY A 112 6.69 -0.47 -6.17
N LEU A 113 5.63 0.03 -6.82
CA LEU A 113 5.22 -0.41 -8.16
C LEU A 113 6.28 -0.08 -9.21
N LEU A 114 6.97 1.06 -9.10
CA LEU A 114 8.03 1.43 -10.03
C LEU A 114 9.20 0.45 -9.96
N ILE A 115 9.67 0.15 -8.74
CA ILE A 115 10.75 -0.83 -8.52
C ILE A 115 10.30 -2.21 -8.99
N TRP A 116 9.04 -2.59 -8.74
CA TRP A 116 8.51 -3.87 -9.17
C TRP A 116 8.38 -3.97 -10.69
N ALA A 117 7.94 -2.91 -11.36
CA ALA A 117 7.87 -2.85 -12.82
C ALA A 117 9.26 -2.92 -13.47
N ASP A 118 10.24 -2.23 -12.88
CA ASP A 118 11.62 -2.31 -13.33
C ASP A 118 12.19 -3.72 -13.16
N ALA A 119 11.97 -4.35 -12.00
CA ALA A 119 12.38 -5.74 -11.77
C ALA A 119 11.67 -6.76 -12.69
N ALA A 120 10.41 -6.50 -13.07
CA ALA A 120 9.61 -7.42 -13.88
C ALA A 120 9.84 -7.27 -15.40
N VAL A 121 10.03 -6.03 -15.86
CA VAL A 121 10.07 -5.71 -17.30
C VAL A 121 11.47 -5.26 -17.74
N GLY A 122 12.35 -4.85 -16.82
CA GLY A 122 13.63 -4.23 -17.15
C GLY A 122 13.41 -2.90 -17.86
N VAL A 123 12.69 -1.98 -17.22
CA VAL A 123 12.30 -0.71 -17.84
C VAL A 123 13.50 0.23 -17.98
N PHE A 124 14.52 0.07 -17.12
CA PHE A 124 15.72 0.91 -17.09
C PHE A 124 17.02 0.13 -17.30
#